data_AF-X0PBC1-F1
#
_entry.id   AF-X0PBC1-F1
#
_cell.length_a   1.000
_cell.length_b   1.000
_cell.length_c   1.000
_cell.angle_alpha   90.00
_cell.angle_beta   90.00
_cell.angle_gamma   90.00
#
_symmetry.space_group_name_H-M   'P 1'
#
loop_
_entity.id
_entity.type
_entity.pdbx_description
1 polymer ?
#
loop_
_entity_poly.entity_id
_entity_poly.type
_entity_poly.pdbx_seq_one_letter_code
_entity_poly.pdbx_strand_id
1 'polypeptide(L)'
;MVLQWFSAVLGLSVVVYDKGWNDNGTFSKFIPDGKVILLPGSANTPIGQMNFVETPEEDLSGTAGMGNVALFDTGVSLLTKASDDPVTVKTIVDEKFVPTITVAKQVFILDVLASK
;
A
#
# COMPACT_ATOMS: atom_id res chain seq x y z
N MET A 1 -22.61 -1.29 22.54
CA MET A 1 -22.22 -1.70 23.91
C MET A 1 -20.90 -2.48 23.94
N VAL A 2 -20.71 -3.52 23.13
CA VAL A 2 -19.47 -4.33 23.14
C VAL A 2 -18.21 -3.53 22.74
N LEU A 3 -18.23 -2.80 21.63
CA LEU A 3 -17.07 -1.98 21.20
C LEU A 3 -16.69 -0.92 22.25
N GLN A 4 -17.70 -0.30 22.87
CA GLN A 4 -17.50 0.68 23.93
C GLN A 4 -16.87 0.08 25.18
N TRP A 5 -17.19 -1.18 25.51
CA TRP A 5 -16.56 -1.90 26.61
C TRP A 5 -15.06 -2.13 26.35
N PHE A 6 -14.68 -2.56 25.14
CA PHE A 6 -13.26 -2.72 24.77
C PHE A 6 -12.48 -1.40 24.91
N SER A 7 -13.08 -0.31 24.46
CA SER A 7 -12.49 1.02 24.60
C SER A 7 -12.41 1.47 26.07
N ALA A 8 -13.49 1.34 26.84
CA ALA A 8 -13.58 1.85 28.21
C ALA A 8 -12.80 1.03 29.25
N VAL A 9 -12.71 -0.30 29.06
CA VAL A 9 -12.10 -1.21 30.05
C VAL A 9 -10.68 -1.60 29.66
N LEU A 10 -10.44 -1.84 28.37
CA LEU A 10 -9.14 -2.33 27.88
C LEU A 10 -8.33 -1.26 27.14
N GLY A 11 -8.91 -0.08 26.89
CA GLY A 11 -8.25 0.97 26.10
C GLY A 11 -8.06 0.58 24.63
N LEU A 12 -8.77 -0.43 24.12
CA LEU A 12 -8.61 -0.95 22.77
C LEU A 12 -9.63 -0.34 21.80
N SER A 13 -9.15 0.05 20.63
CA SER A 13 -10.00 0.36 19.48
C SER A 13 -10.15 -0.87 18.60
N VAL A 14 -11.39 -1.25 18.31
CA VAL A 14 -11.70 -2.43 17.48
C VAL A 14 -12.19 -1.96 16.12
N VAL A 15 -11.55 -2.45 15.06
CA VAL A 15 -11.90 -2.17 13.67
C VAL A 15 -12.16 -3.49 12.95
N VAL A 16 -13.27 -3.57 12.23
CA VAL A 16 -13.55 -4.68 11.30
C VAL A 16 -13.05 -4.26 9.91
N TYR A 17 -12.13 -5.03 9.34
CA TYR A 17 -11.47 -4.69 8.08
C TYR A 17 -11.78 -5.71 6.98
N ASP A 18 -12.88 -5.48 6.26
CA ASP A 18 -13.35 -6.35 5.16
C ASP A 18 -12.90 -5.88 3.78
N LYS A 19 -11.91 -4.98 3.70
CA LYS A 19 -11.36 -4.53 2.42
C LYS A 19 -10.46 -5.61 1.80
N GLY A 20 -10.36 -5.59 0.48
CA GLY A 20 -9.59 -6.56 -0.28
C GLY A 20 -9.24 -6.05 -1.67
N TRP A 21 -8.69 -6.95 -2.47
CA TRP A 21 -8.32 -6.74 -3.85
C TRP A 21 -9.06 -7.73 -4.75
N ASN A 22 -9.16 -7.40 -6.03
CA ASN A 22 -9.81 -8.24 -7.02
C ASN A 22 -8.77 -8.72 -8.03
N ASP A 23 -8.73 -10.04 -8.24
CA ASP A 23 -7.97 -10.67 -9.31
C ASP A 23 -8.94 -11.24 -10.35
N ASN A 24 -9.12 -10.54 -11.47
CA ASN A 24 -9.92 -11.02 -12.60
C ASN A 24 -11.30 -11.58 -12.19
N GLY A 25 -12.00 -10.88 -11.29
CA GLY A 25 -13.32 -11.28 -10.77
C GLY A 25 -13.29 -12.01 -9.44
N THR A 26 -12.13 -12.47 -8.98
CA THR A 26 -11.97 -13.14 -7.67
C THR A 26 -11.62 -12.14 -6.59
N PHE A 27 -12.52 -11.90 -5.65
CA PHE A 27 -12.25 -11.02 -4.51
C PHE A 27 -11.50 -11.76 -3.40
N SER A 28 -10.38 -11.19 -2.95
CA SER A 28 -9.58 -11.67 -1.83
C SER A 28 -9.42 -10.56 -0.78
N LYS A 29 -9.69 -10.86 0.49
CA LYS A 29 -9.49 -9.89 1.58
C LYS A 29 -8.01 -9.61 1.82
N PHE A 30 -7.66 -8.38 2.18
CA PHE A 30 -6.28 -8.02 2.57
C PHE A 30 -5.88 -8.70 3.88
N ILE A 31 -6.83 -8.79 4.82
CA ILE A 31 -6.69 -9.57 6.04
C ILE A 31 -7.64 -10.76 5.90
N PRO A 32 -7.14 -11.99 5.77
CA PRO A 32 -7.99 -13.17 5.67
C PRO A 32 -8.88 -13.35 6.90
N ASP A 33 -10.02 -14.03 6.72
CA ASP A 33 -10.89 -14.39 7.83
C ASP A 33 -10.16 -15.28 8.84
N GLY A 34 -10.57 -15.18 10.11
CA GLY A 34 -9.92 -15.94 11.19
C GLY A 34 -8.59 -15.37 11.66
N LYS A 35 -8.27 -14.13 11.27
CA LYS A 35 -7.12 -13.38 11.79
C LYS A 35 -7.58 -12.25 12.70
N VAL A 36 -6.90 -12.06 13.82
CA VAL A 36 -7.02 -10.86 14.67
C VAL A 36 -5.64 -10.22 14.77
N ILE A 37 -5.53 -8.94 14.40
CA ILE A 37 -4.27 -8.21 14.42
C ILE A 37 -4.34 -7.17 15.53
N LEU A 38 -3.36 -7.21 16.44
CA LEU A 38 -3.14 -6.18 17.44
C LEU A 38 -2.01 -5.26 16.96
N LEU A 39 -2.33 -3.98 16.82
CA LEU A 39 -1.39 -2.93 16.44
C LEU A 39 -1.14 -2.01 17.63
N PRO A 40 0.11 -1.56 17.85
CA PRO A 40 0.42 -0.60 18.90
C PRO A 40 -0.04 0.81 18.53
N GLY A 41 -0.25 1.64 19.56
CA GLY A 41 -0.57 3.05 19.39
C GLY A 41 -2.06 3.33 19.19
N SER A 42 -2.36 4.49 18.65
CA SER A 42 -3.72 4.89 18.26
C SER A 42 -3.91 4.71 16.77
N ALA A 43 -5.16 4.69 16.29
CA ALA A 43 -5.48 4.58 14.85
C ALA A 43 -4.77 5.63 13.97
N ASN A 44 -4.31 6.75 14.55
CA ASN A 44 -3.66 7.85 13.84
C ASN A 44 -2.14 7.92 14.05
N THR A 45 -1.54 6.94 14.73
CA THR A 45 -0.09 6.90 14.96
C THR A 45 0.55 5.96 13.93
N PRO A 46 1.42 6.46 13.03
CA PRO A 46 2.09 5.60 12.06
C PRO A 46 2.91 4.50 12.76
N ILE A 47 2.74 3.26 12.33
CA ILE A 47 3.54 2.09 12.80
C ILE A 47 4.81 1.86 11.95
N GLY A 48 5.06 2.78 11.02
CA GLY A 48 6.02 2.61 9.95
C GLY A 48 5.95 3.74 8.94
N GLN A 49 6.65 3.56 7.84
CA GLN A 49 6.74 4.53 6.75
C GLN A 49 6.89 3.81 5.39
N MET A 50 6.49 4.51 4.33
CA MET A 50 6.77 4.12 2.96
C MET A 50 8.12 4.70 2.57
N ASN A 51 9.05 3.88 2.11
CA ASN A 51 10.33 4.36 1.60
C ASN A 51 10.28 4.30 0.08
N PHE A 52 10.31 5.46 -0.55
CA PHE A 52 10.34 5.59 -1.99
C PHE A 52 11.78 5.57 -2.49
N VAL A 53 11.97 5.00 -3.66
CA VAL A 53 13.24 4.99 -4.39
C VAL A 53 12.97 5.55 -5.77
N GLU A 54 13.95 6.26 -6.31
CA GLU A 54 13.89 6.79 -7.67
C GLU A 54 13.49 5.71 -8.67
N THR A 55 12.56 6.06 -9.54
CA THR A 55 12.11 5.15 -10.60
C THR A 55 13.05 5.23 -11.81
N PRO A 56 13.11 4.20 -12.69
CA PRO A 56 13.97 4.24 -13.87
C PRO A 56 13.64 5.42 -14.81
N GLU A 57 12.38 5.79 -14.92
CA GLU A 57 11.90 6.91 -15.70
C GLU A 57 12.30 8.26 -15.08
N GLU A 58 12.35 8.36 -13.75
CA GLU A 58 12.92 9.52 -13.03
C GLU A 58 14.43 9.65 -13.31
N ASP A 59 15.20 8.56 -13.15
CA ASP A 59 16.65 8.52 -13.34
C ASP A 59 17.08 8.89 -14.77
N LEU A 60 16.26 8.52 -15.76
CA LEU A 60 16.54 8.79 -17.16
C LEU A 60 15.86 10.07 -17.70
N SER A 61 15.19 10.83 -16.83
CA SER A 61 14.53 12.08 -17.19
C SER A 61 15.53 13.08 -17.81
N GLY A 62 15.14 13.73 -18.91
CA GLY A 62 16.00 14.64 -19.67
C GLY A 62 16.95 13.97 -20.66
N THR A 63 17.03 12.63 -20.70
CA THR A 63 17.77 11.92 -21.75
C THR A 63 17.10 12.10 -23.11
N ALA A 64 17.90 12.33 -24.15
CA ALA A 64 17.40 12.51 -25.51
C ALA A 64 16.56 11.31 -25.97
N GLY A 65 15.34 11.56 -26.43
CA GLY A 65 14.43 10.53 -26.93
C GLY A 65 13.64 9.77 -25.84
N MET A 66 13.77 10.12 -24.56
CA MET A 66 13.00 9.50 -23.48
C MET A 66 11.51 9.84 -23.58
N GLY A 67 11.17 11.10 -23.87
CA GLY A 67 9.80 11.62 -23.87
C GLY A 67 9.60 12.62 -22.73
N ASN A 68 8.35 12.94 -22.38
CA ASN A 68 8.04 13.84 -21.28
C ASN A 68 7.76 13.05 -20.00
N VAL A 69 8.61 13.23 -18.99
CA VAL A 69 8.47 12.61 -17.66
C VAL A 69 7.89 13.64 -16.70
N ALA A 70 6.79 13.29 -16.03
CA ALA A 70 6.20 14.07 -14.96
C ALA A 70 6.25 13.29 -13.65
N LEU A 71 6.66 13.95 -12.58
CA LEU A 71 6.68 13.36 -11.23
C LEU A 71 5.37 13.70 -10.53
N PHE A 72 4.74 12.69 -9.94
CA PHE A 72 3.54 12.84 -9.12
C PHE A 72 3.87 12.50 -7.68
N ASP A 73 3.78 13.49 -6.79
CA ASP A 73 4.17 13.35 -5.39
C ASP A 73 5.63 12.85 -5.25
N THR A 74 5.89 11.91 -4.34
CA THR A 74 7.21 11.33 -4.06
C THR A 74 7.26 9.90 -4.60
N GLY A 75 8.07 9.66 -5.63
CA GLY A 75 8.41 8.31 -6.12
C GLY A 75 7.40 7.67 -7.09
N VAL A 76 6.47 8.44 -7.66
CA VAL A 76 5.61 8.03 -8.78
C VAL A 76 5.97 8.86 -10.01
N SER A 77 6.26 8.20 -11.12
CA SER A 77 6.59 8.86 -12.38
C SER A 77 5.58 8.51 -13.49
N LEU A 78 5.41 9.46 -14.42
CA LEU A 78 4.54 9.34 -15.59
C LEU A 78 5.34 9.72 -16.83
N LEU A 79 5.63 8.76 -17.68
CA LEU A 79 6.22 8.99 -18.99
C LEU A 79 5.13 8.99 -20.07
N THR A 80 5.09 10.05 -20.87
CA THR A 80 4.31 10.09 -22.11
C THR A 80 5.22 10.20 -23.33
N LYS A 81 5.10 9.25 -24.26
CA LYS A 81 5.89 9.20 -25.50
C LYS A 81 4.99 8.96 -26.71
N ALA A 82 5.02 9.89 -27.66
CA ALA A 82 4.37 9.74 -28.95
C ALA A 82 5.31 9.04 -29.94
N SER A 83 4.74 8.21 -30.81
CA SER A 83 5.36 7.60 -31.99
C SER A 83 4.49 7.95 -33.19
N ASP A 84 5.08 8.17 -34.36
CA ASP A 84 4.39 8.63 -35.57
C ASP A 84 4.22 7.53 -36.65
N ASP A 85 4.98 6.44 -36.59
CA ASP A 85 4.84 5.31 -37.53
C ASP A 85 4.99 3.93 -36.84
N PRO A 86 3.89 3.28 -36.40
CA PRO A 86 2.50 3.76 -36.42
C PRO A 86 2.23 4.87 -35.40
N VAL A 87 1.28 5.76 -35.70
CA VAL A 87 0.86 6.84 -34.79
C VAL A 87 0.25 6.25 -33.52
N THR A 88 0.98 6.37 -32.42
CA THR A 88 0.57 5.87 -31.10
C THR A 88 1.08 6.77 -30.00
N VAL A 89 0.40 6.75 -28.85
CA VAL A 89 0.88 7.38 -27.62
C VAL A 89 1.03 6.28 -26.59
N LYS A 90 2.23 6.16 -26.02
CA LYS A 90 2.50 5.28 -24.88
C LYS A 90 2.54 6.13 -23.62
N THR A 91 1.72 5.74 -22.65
CA THR A 91 1.75 6.26 -21.29
C THR A 91 2.26 5.16 -20.38
N ILE A 92 3.34 5.44 -19.66
CA ILE A 92 3.94 4.52 -18.68
C ILE A 92 3.82 5.19 -17.32
N VAL A 93 3.30 4.46 -16.35
CA VAL A 93 3.24 4.88 -14.94
C VAL A 93 4.03 3.86 -14.15
N ASP A 94 4.94 4.37 -13.33
CA ASP A 94 5.81 3.55 -12.50
C ASP A 94 5.97 4.15 -11.11
N GLU A 95 6.20 3.26 -10.15
CA GLU A 95 6.37 3.62 -8.75
C GLU A 95 7.26 2.55 -8.11
N LYS A 96 8.18 2.99 -7.24
CA LYS A 96 9.05 2.07 -6.51
C LYS A 96 9.11 2.44 -5.03
N PHE A 97 8.53 1.58 -4.20
CA PHE A 97 8.55 1.76 -2.75
C PHE A 97 8.71 0.45 -1.98
N VAL A 98 9.12 0.58 -0.73
CA VAL A 98 9.11 -0.51 0.25
C VAL A 98 8.49 -0.02 1.56
N PRO A 99 7.39 -0.64 2.05
CA PRO A 99 6.87 -0.35 3.37
C PRO A 99 7.83 -0.88 4.45
N THR A 100 8.12 -0.07 5.45
CA THR A 100 8.89 -0.47 6.64
C THR A 100 8.07 -0.27 7.89
N ILE A 101 7.92 -1.34 8.68
CA ILE A 101 7.25 -1.30 9.98
C ILE A 101 8.33 -1.14 11.06
N THR A 102 8.41 0.03 11.68
CA THR A 102 9.45 0.35 12.68
C THR A 102 9.16 -0.26 14.04
N VAL A 103 7.89 -0.56 14.32
CA VAL A 103 7.42 -1.18 15.57
C VAL A 103 7.01 -2.64 15.38
N ALA A 104 7.62 -3.36 14.43
CA ALA A 104 7.21 -4.73 14.06
C ALA A 104 7.14 -5.70 15.26
N LYS A 105 8.05 -5.56 16.24
CA LYS A 105 8.05 -6.37 17.47
C LYS A 105 6.86 -6.14 18.41
N GLN A 106 6.05 -5.11 18.14
CA GLN A 106 4.87 -4.75 18.92
C GLN A 106 3.56 -5.10 18.17
N VAL A 107 3.67 -5.71 16.99
CA VAL A 107 2.52 -6.18 16.20
C VAL A 107 2.31 -7.67 16.48
N PHE A 108 1.07 -8.05 16.80
CA PHE A 108 0.70 -9.44 17.04
C PHE A 108 -0.39 -9.87 16.08
N ILE A 109 -0.22 -11.04 15.47
CA ILE A 109 -1.21 -11.66 14.58
C ILE A 109 -1.64 -12.96 15.22
N LEU A 110 -2.93 -13.09 15.49
CA LEU A 110 -3.55 -14.26 16.09
C LEU A 110 -4.39 -15.00 15.08
N ASP A 111 -4.20 -16.31 15.02
CA ASP A 111 -5.04 -17.23 14.27
C ASP A 111 -6.13 -17.76 15.20
N VAL A 112 -7.37 -17.38 14.93
CA VAL A 112 -8.52 -17.70 15.80
C VAL A 112 -9.37 -18.86 15.28
N LEU A 113 -9.04 -19.36 14.09
CA LEU A 113 -9.59 -20.61 13.58
C LEU A 113 -8.65 -21.75 13.95
N ALA A 114 -9.21 -22.83 14.50
CA ALA A 114 -8.45 -24.04 14.77
C ALA A 114 -7.81 -24.54 13.46
N SER A 115 -6.49 -24.77 13.48
CA SER A 115 -5.84 -25.49 12.40
C SER A 115 -6.43 -26.90 12.39
N LYS A 116 -7.03 -27.29 11.27
CA LYS A 116 -7.45 -28.69 11.07
C LYS A 116 -6.24 -29.61 11.05
#